data_AF-A0A672Z7E2-F1
#
_entry.id   AF-A0A672Z7E2-F1
#
_cell.length_a   1.000
_cell.length_b   1.000
_cell.length_c   1.000
_cell.angle_alpha   90.00
_cell.angle_beta   90.00
_cell.angle_gamma   90.00
#
_symmetry.space_group_name_H-M   'P 1'
#
loop_
_entity.id
_entity.type
_entity.pdbx_description
1 polymer ?
#
loop_
_entity_poly.entity_id
_entity_poly.type
_entity_poly.pdbx_seq_one_letter_code
_entity_poly.pdbx_strand_id
1 'polypeptide(L)'
;MAGAIIENMSTKKLVIVGVILLLFQAFAFMVGGLIAPSPKIAVHYLATKCVDTAKHRQETKWFMPWGPNQCDKIRSFDEATAKKIEANNIVFAVHIPLPNKQMSPWFQFMLVILQFDIAFKVYNQIEDGAMVTIDVGLAYRDDTVSEWTEMAHSFEQRKLSCNFTTAKTFENEGRYYECDLLPFMEVGSVAHKYYLLNIRLPVNERKKVNVGIGEIKDIRLVGIHQNGGFTKVWFAMKTFLTPSILIIMIWYWRRITLMSRPPVLLEKVIFALGISMTFINIPVEWFSFGFNWTWMPLFGDIRQGIFYSMLLSFWIIFCGEHLMETEFFEAEFMGGGQLQLLCVPIFKIFPECPTKKSQDQMERNRFSVYWKQVGPVIFGSFCLFIFDMYERGVQLTNPFYSIWASDVGTELAMAFIIVAGICACLYFLFLCFMVFQVFRNISGKRSSLPAMSKARHLHYEGLIFRFKFLMLVTLTCAAMTVIFFIISQVNEGHWHWGEHTVQVNSAFFTGIYGMWNLYVFAIMFLYAPSHERYGDEQSSGQCITGDAGANSGEDI
;
A
#
# COMPACT_ATOMS: atom_id res chain seq x y z
N MET A 1 0.52 40.20 -2.16
CA MET A 1 -0.15 38.88 -2.35
C MET A 1 -0.42 38.29 -0.97
N ALA A 2 -1.52 37.56 -0.78
CA ALA A 2 -1.70 36.81 0.46
C ALA A 2 -0.77 35.59 0.44
N GLY A 3 0.08 35.45 1.47
CA GLY A 3 0.91 34.25 1.63
C GLY A 3 0.06 33.04 2.03
N ALA A 4 0.61 31.83 1.89
CA ALA A 4 0.02 30.66 2.55
C ALA A 4 0.30 30.71 4.07
N ILE A 5 -0.52 30.06 4.89
CA ILE A 5 -0.50 30.18 6.36
C ILE A 5 0.90 29.97 6.96
N ILE A 6 1.70 29.04 6.43
CA ILE A 6 3.09 28.80 6.87
C ILE A 6 4.06 30.00 6.69
N GLU A 7 3.77 30.98 5.83
CA GLU A 7 4.56 32.23 5.73
C GLU A 7 4.24 33.22 6.86
N ASN A 8 2.99 33.25 7.31
CA ASN A 8 2.52 34.20 8.32
C ASN A 8 2.60 33.62 9.75
N MET A 9 2.76 32.31 9.89
CA MET A 9 2.74 31.64 11.18
C MET A 9 4.05 31.85 11.95
N SER A 10 3.97 32.46 13.14
CA SER A 10 5.13 32.59 14.02
C SER A 10 5.62 31.22 14.50
N THR A 11 6.93 31.11 14.77
CA THR A 11 7.58 29.86 15.21
C THR A 11 6.90 29.23 16.43
N LYS A 12 6.38 30.07 17.36
CA LYS A 12 5.61 29.59 18.53
C LYS A 12 4.33 28.85 18.10
N LYS A 13 3.55 29.42 17.19
CA LYS A 13 2.33 28.77 16.65
C LYS A 13 2.67 27.48 15.89
N LEU A 14 3.75 27.49 15.10
CA LEU A 14 4.22 26.31 14.35
C LEU A 14 4.64 25.16 15.28
N VAL A 15 5.37 25.45 16.36
CA VAL A 15 5.75 24.46 17.39
C VAL A 15 4.53 23.91 18.11
N ILE A 16 3.54 24.75 18.47
CA ILE A 16 2.28 24.29 19.09
C ILE A 16 1.54 23.31 18.19
N VAL A 17 1.40 23.62 16.89
CA VAL A 17 0.78 22.71 15.91
C VAL A 17 1.59 21.41 15.79
N GLY A 18 2.92 21.49 15.72
CA GLY A 18 3.80 20.32 15.66
C GLY A 18 3.66 19.40 16.88
N VAL A 19 3.60 19.96 18.10
CA VAL A 19 3.37 19.19 19.33
C VAL A 19 1.99 18.53 19.34
N ILE A 20 0.93 19.23 18.90
CA ILE A 20 -0.41 18.66 18.79
C ILE A 20 -0.41 17.47 17.81
N LEU A 21 0.18 17.61 16.63
CA LEU A 21 0.30 16.52 15.66
C LEU A 21 1.11 15.34 16.22
N LEU A 22 2.20 15.60 16.96
CA LEU A 22 3.00 14.55 17.61
C LEU A 22 2.19 13.81 18.70
N LEU A 23 1.36 14.50 19.48
CA LEU A 23 0.47 13.86 20.46
C LEU A 23 -0.58 12.97 19.78
N PHE A 24 -1.19 13.42 18.68
CA PHE A 24 -2.08 12.57 17.88
C PHE A 24 -1.34 11.35 17.28
N GLN A 25 -0.08 11.52 16.87
CA GLN A 25 0.74 10.41 16.36
C GLN A 25 1.07 9.39 17.45
N ALA A 26 1.45 9.85 18.65
CA ALA A 26 1.67 8.99 19.81
C ALA A 26 0.39 8.23 20.18
N PHE A 27 -0.77 8.90 20.14
CA PHE A 27 -2.07 8.26 20.34
C PHE A 27 -2.36 7.18 19.29
N ALA A 28 -2.09 7.42 18.01
CA ALA A 28 -2.25 6.42 16.95
C ALA A 28 -1.40 5.14 17.19
N PHE A 29 -0.15 5.30 17.64
CA PHE A 29 0.69 4.17 18.04
C PHE A 29 0.16 3.46 19.29
N MET A 30 -0.28 4.18 20.33
CA MET A 30 -0.83 3.58 21.56
C MET A 30 -2.12 2.78 21.29
N VAL A 31 -3.01 3.26 20.42
CA VAL A 31 -4.22 2.55 20.02
C VAL A 31 -3.89 1.19 19.38
N GLY A 32 -2.91 1.13 18.48
CA GLY A 32 -2.48 -0.14 17.89
C GLY A 32 -1.69 -1.02 18.84
N GLY A 33 -0.84 -0.45 19.69
CA GLY A 33 0.05 -1.21 20.58
C GLY A 33 -0.62 -1.77 21.83
N LEU A 34 -1.63 -1.08 22.37
CA LEU A 34 -2.24 -1.42 23.67
C LEU A 34 -3.71 -1.87 23.57
N ILE A 35 -4.42 -1.51 22.49
CA ILE A 35 -5.86 -1.83 22.34
C ILE A 35 -6.10 -2.87 21.24
N ALA A 36 -5.42 -2.74 20.09
CA ALA A 36 -5.63 -3.64 18.97
C ALA A 36 -4.87 -4.97 19.16
N PRO A 37 -5.54 -6.14 19.02
CA PRO A 37 -4.87 -7.43 18.95
C PRO A 37 -4.21 -7.63 17.57
N SER A 38 -3.59 -8.78 17.33
CA SER A 38 -2.65 -8.98 16.22
C SER A 38 -3.36 -8.78 14.89
N PRO A 39 -2.74 -8.19 13.83
CA PRO A 39 -3.50 -7.83 12.62
C PRO A 39 -4.12 -9.05 11.93
N LYS A 40 -3.40 -10.17 11.96
CA LYS A 40 -3.81 -11.47 11.42
C LYS A 40 -3.70 -12.56 12.50
N ILE A 41 -4.45 -13.64 12.31
CA ILE A 41 -4.32 -14.90 13.05
C ILE A 41 -4.06 -15.99 12.02
N ALA A 42 -3.10 -16.88 12.29
CA ALA A 42 -2.87 -18.11 11.54
C ALA A 42 -3.37 -19.30 12.36
N VAL A 43 -4.15 -20.18 11.75
CA VAL A 43 -4.68 -21.40 12.37
C VAL A 43 -4.27 -22.60 11.52
N HIS A 44 -3.62 -23.58 12.13
CA HIS A 44 -3.22 -24.83 11.47
C HIS A 44 -4.37 -25.84 11.50
N TYR A 45 -4.61 -26.47 10.36
CA TYR A 45 -5.58 -27.55 10.16
C TYR A 45 -4.86 -28.77 9.60
N LEU A 46 -5.17 -29.94 10.14
CA LEU A 46 -4.79 -31.23 9.55
C LEU A 46 -6.00 -31.79 8.81
N ALA A 47 -5.84 -32.13 7.53
CA ALA A 47 -6.95 -32.66 6.74
C ALA A 47 -7.28 -34.09 7.16
N THR A 48 -8.57 -34.36 7.38
CA THR A 48 -9.05 -35.70 7.75
C THR A 48 -9.22 -36.55 6.50
N LYS A 49 -8.57 -37.71 6.45
CA LYS A 49 -8.66 -38.67 5.35
C LYS A 49 -9.98 -39.43 5.43
N CYS A 50 -10.97 -38.97 4.68
CA CYS A 50 -12.28 -39.60 4.52
C CYS A 50 -12.29 -40.59 3.34
N VAL A 51 -13.14 -41.61 3.40
CA VAL A 51 -13.32 -42.60 2.34
C VAL A 51 -14.67 -42.38 1.62
N ASP A 52 -14.64 -42.27 0.30
CA ASP A 52 -15.82 -42.34 -0.56
C ASP A 52 -16.12 -43.80 -0.92
N THR A 53 -17.17 -44.35 -0.32
CA THR A 53 -17.62 -45.74 -0.51
C THR A 53 -18.68 -45.89 -1.61
N ALA A 54 -19.10 -44.79 -2.26
CA ALA A 54 -20.18 -44.82 -3.24
C ALA A 54 -19.71 -45.35 -4.61
N LYS A 55 -20.33 -46.45 -5.08
CA LYS A 55 -20.04 -47.05 -6.41
C LYS A 55 -20.35 -46.12 -7.60
N HIS A 56 -21.21 -45.13 -7.40
CA HIS A 56 -21.37 -44.00 -8.30
C HIS A 56 -20.97 -42.74 -7.54
N ARG A 57 -20.06 -41.94 -8.11
CA ARG A 57 -19.75 -40.60 -7.62
C ARG A 57 -21.05 -39.79 -7.56
N GLN A 58 -21.57 -39.58 -6.36
CA GLN A 58 -22.49 -38.47 -6.12
C GLN A 58 -21.64 -37.21 -6.09
N GLU A 59 -21.72 -36.40 -7.14
CA GLU A 59 -20.85 -35.23 -7.35
C GLU A 59 -20.94 -34.22 -6.19
N THR A 60 -22.05 -34.20 -5.45
CA THR A 60 -22.36 -33.23 -4.38
C THR A 60 -22.23 -33.76 -2.95
N LYS A 61 -21.64 -34.94 -2.72
CA LYS A 61 -21.54 -35.50 -1.35
C LYS A 61 -20.44 -34.80 -0.53
N TRP A 62 -20.85 -34.02 0.46
CA TRP A 62 -19.95 -33.30 1.37
C TRP A 62 -19.50 -34.16 2.56
N PHE A 63 -18.19 -34.45 2.64
CA PHE A 63 -17.58 -35.26 3.70
C PHE A 63 -17.26 -34.43 4.95
N MET A 64 -17.94 -34.69 6.07
CA MET A 64 -17.66 -33.95 7.31
C MET A 64 -16.53 -34.61 8.12
N PRO A 65 -15.47 -33.88 8.54
CA PRO A 65 -14.32 -34.48 9.24
C PRO A 65 -14.59 -34.82 10.72
N TRP A 66 -15.71 -34.38 11.30
CA TRP A 66 -16.12 -34.64 12.69
C TRP A 66 -17.63 -34.38 12.87
N GLY A 67 -18.18 -34.69 14.04
CA GLY A 67 -19.60 -34.46 14.35
C GLY A 67 -20.49 -35.69 14.06
N PRO A 68 -21.84 -35.53 14.10
CA PRO A 68 -22.76 -36.66 13.96
C PRO A 68 -22.72 -37.29 12.57
N ASN A 69 -22.57 -36.48 11.52
CA ASN A 69 -22.50 -36.92 10.13
C ASN A 69 -21.03 -37.06 9.66
N GLN A 70 -20.13 -37.49 10.55
CA GLN A 70 -18.72 -37.65 10.21
C GLN A 70 -18.51 -38.73 9.13
N CYS A 71 -17.51 -38.51 8.27
CA CYS A 71 -17.08 -39.51 7.29
C CYS A 71 -16.45 -40.74 7.94
N ASP A 72 -16.38 -41.84 7.17
CA ASP A 72 -15.51 -42.98 7.48
C ASP A 72 -14.04 -42.56 7.30
N LYS A 73 -13.24 -42.68 8.36
CA LYS A 73 -11.87 -42.16 8.42
C LYS A 73 -10.84 -43.29 8.35
N ILE A 74 -9.70 -42.98 7.74
CA ILE A 74 -8.47 -43.80 7.82
C ILE A 74 -7.38 -43.00 8.55
N ARG A 75 -6.53 -43.67 9.33
CA ARG A 75 -5.40 -43.01 10.02
C ARG A 75 -4.15 -42.95 9.14
N SER A 76 -3.77 -44.07 8.54
CA SER A 76 -2.64 -44.18 7.61
C SER A 76 -3.06 -44.78 6.27
N PHE A 77 -2.20 -44.64 5.26
CA PHE A 77 -2.43 -45.25 3.95
C PHE A 77 -2.26 -46.77 3.96
N ASP A 78 -1.50 -47.33 4.92
CA ASP A 78 -1.38 -48.79 5.09
C ASP A 78 -2.74 -49.42 5.42
N GLU A 79 -3.58 -48.71 6.18
CA GLU A 79 -4.96 -49.07 6.46
C GLU A 79 -5.83 -49.06 5.19
N ALA A 80 -5.58 -48.11 4.29
CA ALA A 80 -6.26 -48.02 2.99
C ALA A 80 -5.86 -49.17 2.06
N THR A 81 -4.57 -49.52 2.01
CA THR A 81 -4.08 -50.68 1.26
C THR A 81 -4.68 -51.98 1.79
N ALA A 82 -4.71 -52.17 3.12
CA ALA A 82 -5.35 -53.34 3.74
C ALA A 82 -6.85 -53.44 3.42
N LYS A 83 -7.55 -52.30 3.34
CA LYS A 83 -8.97 -52.20 2.95
C LYS A 83 -9.20 -52.17 1.43
N LYS A 84 -8.15 -52.24 0.59
CA LYS A 84 -8.21 -52.14 -0.88
C LYS A 84 -8.91 -50.87 -1.40
N ILE A 85 -8.67 -49.74 -0.74
CA ILE A 85 -9.22 -48.43 -1.13
C ILE A 85 -8.32 -47.80 -2.20
N GLU A 86 -8.90 -47.42 -3.34
CA GLU A 86 -8.22 -46.68 -4.41
C GLU A 86 -7.94 -45.22 -4.02
N ALA A 87 -6.85 -44.64 -4.53
CA ALA A 87 -6.48 -43.25 -4.27
C ALA A 87 -7.59 -42.25 -4.65
N ASN A 88 -8.34 -42.52 -5.74
CA ASN A 88 -9.45 -41.70 -6.22
C ASN A 88 -10.65 -41.62 -5.25
N ASN A 89 -10.72 -42.53 -4.28
CA ASN A 89 -11.79 -42.62 -3.28
C ASN A 89 -11.39 -41.98 -1.94
N ILE A 90 -10.20 -41.38 -1.83
CA ILE A 90 -9.74 -40.69 -0.63
C ILE A 90 -10.03 -39.20 -0.76
N VAL A 91 -10.74 -38.65 0.23
CA VAL A 91 -11.11 -37.24 0.31
C VAL A 91 -10.49 -36.63 1.56
N PHE A 92 -9.66 -35.62 1.40
CA PHE A 92 -9.07 -34.85 2.49
C PHE A 92 -10.05 -33.75 2.89
N ALA A 93 -10.80 -33.96 3.97
CA ALA A 93 -11.83 -33.04 4.45
C ALA A 93 -11.30 -32.13 5.56
N VAL A 94 -11.59 -30.83 5.45
CA VAL A 94 -11.18 -29.78 6.39
C VAL A 94 -12.38 -28.90 6.71
N HIS A 95 -12.74 -28.80 7.99
CA HIS A 95 -13.80 -27.90 8.45
C HIS A 95 -13.18 -26.65 9.05
N ILE A 96 -13.57 -25.49 8.52
CA ILE A 96 -13.13 -24.17 8.94
C ILE A 96 -14.36 -23.44 9.52
N PRO A 97 -14.34 -23.01 10.80
CA PRO A 97 -13.25 -23.08 11.76
C PRO A 97 -13.17 -24.45 12.46
N LEU A 98 -12.18 -24.59 13.35
CA LEU A 98 -12.04 -25.72 14.29
C LEU A 98 -13.33 -25.95 15.13
N PRO A 99 -13.51 -27.16 15.70
CA PRO A 99 -14.67 -27.50 16.53
C PRO A 99 -14.98 -26.47 17.62
N ASN A 100 -16.26 -26.25 17.89
CA ASN A 100 -16.80 -25.30 18.87
C ASN A 100 -16.45 -23.81 18.61
N LYS A 101 -15.93 -23.46 17.43
CA LYS A 101 -15.73 -22.06 16.99
C LYS A 101 -16.69 -21.71 15.83
N GLN A 102 -16.82 -20.42 15.53
CA GLN A 102 -17.58 -19.89 14.40
C GLN A 102 -16.75 -18.81 13.70
N MET A 103 -16.82 -18.74 12.38
CA MET A 103 -16.31 -17.58 11.63
C MET A 103 -17.28 -16.40 11.76
N SER A 104 -16.77 -15.19 11.46
CA SER A 104 -17.58 -13.97 11.50
C SER A 104 -17.10 -12.95 10.46
N PRO A 105 -17.98 -12.05 9.97
CA PRO A 105 -17.60 -11.00 9.01
C PRO A 105 -16.50 -10.04 9.50
N TRP A 106 -16.23 -9.99 10.81
CA TRP A 106 -15.07 -9.26 11.38
C TRP A 106 -13.72 -9.73 10.85
N PHE A 107 -13.62 -10.95 10.33
CA PHE A 107 -12.39 -11.51 9.80
C PHE A 107 -12.05 -11.04 8.37
N GLN A 108 -12.96 -10.31 7.72
CA GLN A 108 -12.83 -9.69 6.39
C GLN A 108 -12.50 -10.67 5.26
N PHE A 109 -11.26 -11.16 5.21
CA PHE A 109 -10.76 -12.11 4.22
C PHE A 109 -10.27 -13.40 4.91
N MET A 110 -10.22 -14.47 4.14
CA MET A 110 -9.64 -15.75 4.55
C MET A 110 -8.71 -16.25 3.45
N LEU A 111 -7.42 -16.29 3.76
CA LEU A 111 -6.38 -16.88 2.92
C LEU A 111 -6.03 -18.26 3.47
N VAL A 112 -5.87 -19.25 2.60
CA VAL A 112 -5.47 -20.60 2.98
C VAL A 112 -4.22 -20.99 2.19
N ILE A 113 -3.21 -21.45 2.92
CA ILE A 113 -1.96 -22.00 2.40
C ILE A 113 -2.00 -23.52 2.56
N LEU A 114 -1.56 -24.26 1.55
CA LEU A 114 -1.49 -25.71 1.54
C LEU A 114 -0.03 -26.17 1.75
N GLN A 115 0.15 -27.21 2.55
CA GLN A 115 1.43 -27.85 2.81
C GLN A 115 1.25 -29.38 2.74
N PHE A 116 2.07 -30.04 1.92
CA PHE A 116 2.10 -31.50 1.79
C PHE A 116 3.19 -32.10 2.67
N ASP A 117 2.83 -33.09 3.50
CA ASP A 117 3.81 -33.94 4.19
C ASP A 117 4.10 -35.14 3.28
N ILE A 118 5.19 -35.08 2.49
CA ILE A 118 5.59 -36.14 1.56
C ILE A 118 6.74 -36.95 2.14
N ALA A 119 6.58 -38.26 2.29
CA ALA A 119 7.63 -39.17 2.76
C ALA A 119 8.54 -39.63 1.62
N PHE A 120 9.84 -39.75 1.91
CA PHE A 120 10.83 -40.30 0.99
C PHE A 120 10.72 -41.83 0.90
N LYS A 121 10.65 -42.32 -0.34
CA LYS A 121 10.75 -43.72 -0.73
C LYS A 121 11.73 -43.88 -1.89
N VAL A 122 12.60 -44.88 -1.83
CA VAL A 122 13.63 -45.09 -2.86
C VAL A 122 13.00 -45.37 -4.23
N TYR A 123 11.90 -46.13 -4.25
CA TYR A 123 11.17 -46.51 -5.46
C TYR A 123 10.07 -45.53 -5.92
N ASN A 124 9.66 -44.58 -5.08
CA ASN A 124 8.62 -43.59 -5.38
C ASN A 124 9.11 -42.19 -4.96
N GLN A 125 10.02 -41.66 -5.75
CA GLN A 125 10.57 -40.31 -5.58
C GLN A 125 9.69 -39.29 -6.30
N ILE A 126 9.79 -38.03 -5.88
CA ILE A 126 9.19 -36.91 -6.60
C ILE A 126 9.95 -36.71 -7.92
N GLU A 127 9.25 -36.65 -9.05
CA GLU A 127 9.82 -36.33 -10.37
C GLU A 127 10.20 -34.84 -10.46
N ASP A 128 11.26 -34.51 -11.20
CA ASP A 128 11.70 -33.12 -11.37
C ASP A 128 10.63 -32.29 -12.07
N GLY A 129 10.12 -31.25 -11.39
CA GLY A 129 9.02 -30.43 -11.89
C GLY A 129 7.63 -31.07 -11.74
N ALA A 130 7.46 -32.05 -10.85
CA ALA A 130 6.17 -32.69 -10.59
C ALA A 130 5.04 -31.67 -10.32
N MET A 131 3.90 -31.87 -10.99
CA MET A 131 2.69 -31.06 -10.86
C MET A 131 1.60 -31.86 -10.15
N VAL A 132 1.15 -31.41 -8.99
CA VAL A 132 -0.02 -31.97 -8.31
C VAL A 132 -1.28 -31.34 -8.89
N THR A 133 -2.22 -32.18 -9.33
CA THR A 133 -3.57 -31.78 -9.73
C THR A 133 -4.52 -32.03 -8.58
N ILE A 134 -5.22 -30.99 -8.14
CA ILE A 134 -6.06 -30.97 -6.96
C ILE A 134 -7.49 -30.72 -7.40
N ASP A 135 -8.37 -31.66 -7.12
CA ASP A 135 -9.82 -31.57 -7.32
C ASP A 135 -10.42 -31.04 -6.00
N VAL A 136 -10.85 -29.78 -5.99
CA VAL A 136 -11.25 -29.07 -4.76
C VAL A 136 -12.66 -28.53 -4.83
N GLY A 137 -13.45 -28.83 -3.79
CA GLY A 137 -14.75 -28.21 -3.52
C GLY A 137 -14.73 -27.43 -2.21
N LEU A 138 -15.20 -26.18 -2.25
CA LEU A 138 -15.51 -25.35 -1.09
C LEU A 138 -17.03 -25.22 -0.95
N ALA A 139 -17.54 -25.50 0.25
CA ALA A 139 -18.91 -25.25 0.63
C ALA A 139 -19.02 -24.39 1.88
N TYR A 140 -20.20 -23.80 2.09
CA TYR A 140 -20.53 -23.01 3.27
C TYR A 140 -21.88 -23.41 3.87
N ARG A 141 -22.08 -23.00 5.13
CA ARG A 141 -23.37 -22.97 5.81
C ARG A 141 -23.32 -22.05 7.03
N ASP A 142 -24.49 -21.61 7.49
CA ASP A 142 -24.60 -20.75 8.67
C ASP A 142 -25.16 -21.46 9.91
N ASP A 143 -25.80 -22.60 9.73
CA ASP A 143 -26.32 -23.45 10.82
C ASP A 143 -25.65 -24.83 10.82
N THR A 144 -25.58 -25.46 11.99
CA THR A 144 -24.89 -26.76 12.16
C THR A 144 -25.66 -27.95 11.60
N VAL A 145 -26.95 -27.77 11.29
CA VAL A 145 -27.89 -28.82 10.87
C VAL A 145 -28.27 -28.70 9.38
N SER A 146 -28.10 -27.53 8.77
CA SER A 146 -28.41 -27.35 7.35
C SER A 146 -27.44 -28.15 6.47
N GLU A 147 -27.91 -28.47 5.27
CA GLU A 147 -27.05 -28.98 4.20
C GLU A 147 -25.98 -27.95 3.81
N TRP A 148 -24.93 -28.44 3.16
CA TRP A 148 -23.81 -27.64 2.70
C TRP A 148 -24.11 -27.09 1.30
N THR A 149 -24.00 -25.78 1.13
CA THR A 149 -24.14 -25.13 -0.18
C THR A 149 -22.77 -24.95 -0.81
N GLU A 150 -22.60 -25.39 -2.05
CA GLU A 150 -21.36 -25.20 -2.80
C GLU A 150 -21.09 -23.70 -3.06
N MET A 151 -19.84 -23.28 -2.88
CA MET A 151 -19.36 -21.93 -3.18
C MET A 151 -18.52 -21.92 -4.46
N ALA A 152 -17.61 -22.88 -4.58
CA ALA A 152 -16.71 -23.02 -5.72
C ALA A 152 -16.20 -24.47 -5.81
N HIS A 153 -16.05 -24.95 -7.05
CA HIS A 153 -15.44 -26.23 -7.36
C HIS A 153 -14.48 -26.04 -8.55
N SER A 154 -13.21 -26.41 -8.42
CA SER A 154 -12.24 -26.32 -9.52
C SER A 154 -11.19 -27.43 -9.50
N PHE A 155 -10.58 -27.64 -10.66
CA PHE A 155 -9.39 -28.49 -10.81
C PHE A 155 -8.17 -27.58 -10.89
N GLU A 156 -7.40 -27.54 -9.81
CA GLU A 156 -6.23 -26.69 -9.66
C GLU A 156 -4.95 -27.48 -9.91
N GLN A 157 -3.96 -26.86 -10.54
CA GLN A 157 -2.64 -27.44 -10.68
C GLN A 157 -1.63 -26.62 -9.88
N ARG A 158 -0.70 -27.29 -9.19
CA ARG A 158 0.38 -26.65 -8.42
C ARG A 158 1.68 -27.42 -8.63
N LYS A 159 2.78 -26.68 -8.71
CA LYS A 159 4.15 -27.22 -8.84
C LYS A 159 4.66 -27.66 -7.46
N LEU A 160 5.13 -28.89 -7.34
CA LEU A 160 5.76 -29.39 -6.12
C LEU A 160 7.25 -29.05 -6.14
N SER A 161 7.62 -27.97 -5.45
CA SER A 161 9.01 -27.65 -5.14
C SER A 161 9.35 -28.28 -3.78
N CYS A 162 10.12 -29.37 -3.80
CA CYS A 162 10.43 -30.18 -2.63
C CYS A 162 11.89 -30.63 -2.66
N ASN A 163 12.63 -30.32 -1.60
CA ASN A 163 14.03 -30.73 -1.44
C ASN A 163 14.14 -31.89 -0.43
N PHE A 164 15.14 -32.76 -0.62
CA PHE A 164 15.50 -33.79 0.34
C PHE A 164 16.94 -33.57 0.77
N THR A 165 17.10 -32.94 1.93
CA THR A 165 18.39 -32.51 2.52
C THR A 165 19.29 -33.68 2.96
N THR A 166 18.71 -34.87 3.12
CA THR A 166 19.41 -36.09 3.56
C THR A 166 19.86 -36.94 2.37
N ALA A 167 20.89 -37.79 2.53
CA ALA A 167 21.26 -38.76 1.50
C ALA A 167 20.12 -39.75 1.21
N LYS A 168 19.82 -39.95 -0.08
CA LYS A 168 18.78 -40.86 -0.60
C LYS A 168 19.15 -42.35 -0.43
N THR A 169 19.26 -42.83 0.81
CA THR A 169 19.56 -44.22 1.17
C THR A 169 18.35 -44.92 1.79
N PHE A 170 18.33 -46.26 1.76
CA PHE A 170 17.25 -47.06 2.37
C PHE A 170 17.06 -46.80 3.87
N GLU A 171 18.13 -46.47 4.59
CA GLU A 171 18.10 -46.12 6.03
C GLU A 171 17.31 -44.84 6.32
N ASN A 172 17.13 -43.98 5.32
CA ASN A 172 16.45 -42.69 5.44
C ASN A 172 15.04 -42.69 4.83
N GLU A 173 14.50 -43.86 4.44
CA GLU A 173 13.09 -43.98 4.06
C GLU A 173 12.14 -43.53 5.18
N GLY A 174 11.02 -42.92 4.79
CA GLY A 174 10.01 -42.41 5.71
C GLY A 174 10.33 -41.03 6.31
N ARG A 175 11.53 -40.48 6.12
CA ARG A 175 11.80 -39.05 6.38
C ARG A 175 10.98 -38.18 5.41
N TYR A 176 10.56 -37.01 5.87
CA TYR A 176 9.81 -36.08 5.03
C TYR A 176 10.72 -35.26 4.10
N TYR A 177 10.18 -34.91 2.93
CA TYR A 177 10.73 -33.83 2.10
C TYR A 177 10.46 -32.47 2.74
N GLU A 178 11.38 -31.54 2.55
CA GLU A 178 11.19 -30.12 2.85
C GLU A 178 10.56 -29.47 1.59
N CYS A 179 9.24 -29.31 1.60
CA CYS A 179 8.47 -28.72 0.51
C CYS A 179 8.10 -27.26 0.77
N ASP A 180 8.10 -26.46 -0.29
CA ASP A 180 7.63 -25.07 -0.26
C ASP A 180 6.12 -24.97 0.03
N LEU A 181 5.72 -23.86 0.65
CA LEU A 181 4.32 -23.56 0.97
C LEU A 181 3.56 -23.13 -0.29
N LEU A 182 2.40 -23.75 -0.55
CA LEU A 182 1.62 -23.52 -1.77
C LEU A 182 0.45 -22.56 -1.52
N PRO A 183 0.31 -21.45 -2.28
CA PRO A 183 -0.89 -20.62 -2.24
C PRO A 183 -2.09 -21.42 -2.78
N PHE A 184 -3.14 -21.52 -1.96
CA PHE A 184 -4.24 -22.45 -2.24
C PHE A 184 -5.58 -21.75 -2.47
N MET A 185 -5.97 -20.83 -1.59
CA MET A 185 -7.27 -20.15 -1.70
C MET A 185 -7.22 -18.75 -1.07
N GLU A 186 -7.83 -17.75 -1.69
CA GLU A 186 -8.11 -16.44 -1.07
C GLU A 186 -9.59 -16.08 -1.25
N VAL A 187 -10.31 -15.95 -0.14
CA VAL A 187 -11.72 -15.56 -0.10
C VAL A 187 -11.83 -14.14 0.45
N GLY A 188 -12.24 -13.18 -0.38
CA GLY A 188 -12.28 -11.77 -0.03
C GLY A 188 -13.43 -11.31 0.89
N SER A 189 -14.34 -12.21 1.28
CA SER A 189 -15.40 -11.94 2.25
C SER A 189 -15.73 -13.17 3.11
N VAL A 190 -15.61 -13.05 4.44
CA VAL A 190 -16.00 -14.10 5.40
C VAL A 190 -17.47 -13.92 5.82
N ALA A 191 -18.38 -14.13 4.87
CA ALA A 191 -19.81 -13.90 5.07
C ALA A 191 -20.49 -14.97 5.96
N HIS A 192 -19.99 -16.21 5.97
CA HIS A 192 -20.66 -17.35 6.61
C HIS A 192 -19.95 -17.84 7.87
N LYS A 193 -20.68 -18.54 8.75
CA LYS A 193 -20.12 -19.04 10.03
C LYS A 193 -19.26 -20.30 9.87
N TYR A 194 -19.57 -21.15 8.89
CA TYR A 194 -18.92 -22.44 8.68
C TYR A 194 -18.61 -22.67 7.20
N TYR A 195 -17.42 -23.20 6.96
CA TYR A 195 -16.90 -23.58 5.66
C TYR A 195 -16.39 -25.01 5.71
N LEU A 196 -16.63 -25.78 4.65
CA LEU A 196 -16.10 -27.12 4.47
C LEU A 196 -15.32 -27.16 3.17
N LEU A 197 -14.11 -27.69 3.25
CA LEU A 197 -13.18 -27.81 2.15
C LEU A 197 -12.87 -29.28 1.95
N ASN A 198 -13.23 -29.82 0.79
CA ASN A 198 -12.96 -31.20 0.40
C ASN A 198 -11.92 -31.18 -0.72
N ILE A 199 -10.80 -31.85 -0.47
CA ILE A 199 -9.67 -31.96 -1.40
C ILE A 199 -9.55 -33.41 -1.87
N ARG A 200 -9.45 -33.62 -3.18
CA ARG A 200 -9.23 -34.91 -3.83
C ARG A 200 -7.96 -34.82 -4.68
N LEU A 201 -7.22 -35.92 -4.76
CA LEU A 201 -6.02 -36.04 -5.59
C LEU A 201 -6.29 -37.12 -6.65
N PRO A 202 -6.95 -36.78 -7.78
CA PRO A 202 -7.32 -37.76 -8.79
C PRO A 202 -6.08 -38.33 -9.48
N VAL A 203 -5.93 -39.65 -9.51
CA VAL A 203 -4.81 -40.34 -10.16
C VAL A 203 -5.26 -40.91 -11.50
N ASN A 204 -4.50 -40.63 -12.56
CA ASN A 204 -4.77 -41.16 -13.90
C ASN A 204 -3.45 -41.40 -14.67
N GLU A 205 -3.00 -42.66 -14.69
CA GLU A 205 -1.78 -43.09 -15.36
C GLU A 205 -1.75 -42.75 -16.86
N ARG A 206 -2.88 -42.93 -17.57
CA ARG A 206 -2.98 -42.67 -19.02
C ARG A 206 -2.77 -41.20 -19.37
N LYS A 207 -3.20 -40.30 -18.48
CA LYS A 207 -3.02 -38.85 -18.62
C LYS A 207 -1.81 -38.31 -17.83
N LYS A 208 -1.04 -39.17 -17.17
CA LYS A 208 0.02 -38.83 -16.21
C LYS A 208 -0.41 -37.82 -15.13
N VAL A 209 -1.65 -37.90 -14.66
CA VAL A 209 -2.15 -37.01 -13.58
C VAL A 209 -1.82 -37.63 -12.24
N ASN A 210 -1.14 -36.87 -11.37
CA ASN A 210 -0.71 -37.29 -10.03
C ASN A 210 0.12 -38.59 -10.01
N VAL A 211 0.95 -38.79 -11.04
CA VAL A 211 1.98 -39.84 -11.09
C VAL A 211 3.31 -39.19 -10.72
N GLY A 212 4.19 -39.88 -9.99
CA GLY A 212 5.52 -39.36 -9.65
C GLY A 212 5.53 -38.22 -8.63
N ILE A 213 4.47 -38.03 -7.85
CA ILE A 213 4.36 -36.97 -6.81
C ILE A 213 4.88 -37.40 -5.42
N GLY A 214 5.61 -38.53 -5.33
CA GLY A 214 6.10 -39.10 -4.08
C GLY A 214 5.03 -39.80 -3.22
N GLU A 215 5.37 -40.16 -1.98
CA GLU A 215 4.43 -40.78 -1.04
C GLU A 215 3.86 -39.72 -0.07
N ILE A 216 2.78 -39.04 -0.47
CA ILE A 216 2.04 -38.12 0.41
C ILE A 216 1.53 -38.90 1.63
N LYS A 217 1.82 -38.42 2.85
CA LYS A 217 1.33 -38.97 4.12
C LYS A 217 0.17 -38.17 4.69
N ASP A 218 0.27 -36.84 4.67
CA ASP A 218 -0.74 -35.93 5.22
C ASP A 218 -0.79 -34.61 4.45
N ILE A 219 -1.93 -33.91 4.57
CA ILE A 219 -2.13 -32.57 4.02
C ILE A 219 -2.44 -31.63 5.19
N ARG A 220 -1.63 -30.59 5.33
CA ARG A 220 -1.81 -29.50 6.29
C ARG A 220 -2.25 -28.24 5.58
N LEU A 221 -3.06 -27.44 6.26
CA LEU A 221 -3.49 -26.15 5.77
C LEU A 221 -3.31 -25.09 6.85
N VAL A 222 -2.88 -23.90 6.45
CA VAL A 222 -2.79 -22.74 7.33
C VAL A 222 -3.84 -21.73 6.90
N GLY A 223 -4.91 -21.62 7.68
CA GLY A 223 -5.95 -20.60 7.49
C GLY A 223 -5.52 -19.31 8.16
N ILE A 224 -5.23 -18.29 7.35
CA ILE A 224 -4.85 -16.94 7.77
C ILE A 224 -6.03 -16.02 7.53
N HIS A 225 -6.52 -15.38 8.59
CA HIS A 225 -7.62 -14.42 8.50
C HIS A 225 -7.32 -13.16 9.31
N GLN A 226 -7.98 -12.05 9.00
CA GLN A 226 -7.83 -10.83 9.79
C GLN A 226 -8.38 -11.09 11.20
N ASN A 227 -7.77 -10.47 12.20
CA ASN A 227 -8.27 -10.58 13.57
C ASN A 227 -9.45 -9.62 13.77
N GLY A 228 -10.60 -10.16 14.18
CA GLY A 228 -11.82 -9.37 14.33
C GLY A 228 -11.71 -8.22 15.35
N GLY A 229 -10.84 -8.35 16.35
CA GLY A 229 -10.54 -7.24 17.26
C GLY A 229 -9.71 -6.13 16.61
N PHE A 230 -8.75 -6.48 15.75
CA PHE A 230 -7.98 -5.51 14.97
C PHE A 230 -8.90 -4.78 13.99
N THR A 231 -9.77 -5.50 13.28
CA THR A 231 -10.77 -4.92 12.36
C THR A 231 -11.66 -3.88 13.04
N LYS A 232 -12.11 -4.12 14.28
CA LYS A 232 -12.90 -3.13 15.06
C LYS A 232 -12.13 -1.83 15.30
N VAL A 233 -10.88 -1.93 15.75
CA VAL A 233 -10.03 -0.75 16.01
C VAL A 233 -9.70 -0.02 14.71
N TRP A 234 -9.39 -0.77 13.65
CA TRP A 234 -9.14 -0.24 12.31
C TRP A 234 -10.33 0.57 11.77
N PHE A 235 -11.55 0.02 11.90
CA PHE A 235 -12.79 0.69 11.49
C PHE A 235 -13.05 1.95 12.31
N ALA A 236 -12.91 1.88 13.64
CA ALA A 236 -13.08 3.04 14.51
C ALA A 236 -12.09 4.17 14.12
N MET A 237 -10.84 3.81 13.83
CA MET A 237 -9.81 4.75 13.37
C MET A 237 -10.16 5.37 12.00
N LYS A 238 -10.61 4.56 11.03
CA LYS A 238 -11.11 5.07 9.73
C LYS A 238 -12.29 6.02 9.89
N THR A 239 -13.30 5.63 10.65
CA THR A 239 -14.51 6.43 10.92
C THR A 239 -14.18 7.74 11.65
N PHE A 240 -13.19 7.76 12.55
CA PHE A 240 -12.74 8.97 13.24
C PHE A 240 -11.93 9.93 12.33
N LEU A 241 -11.04 9.39 11.49
CA LEU A 241 -10.17 10.21 10.63
C LEU A 241 -10.86 10.71 9.35
N THR A 242 -11.88 10.01 8.85
CA THR A 242 -12.66 10.45 7.68
C THR A 242 -13.21 11.88 7.80
N PRO A 243 -14.00 12.24 8.83
CA PRO A 243 -14.56 13.58 8.95
C PRO A 243 -13.48 14.66 9.14
N SER A 244 -12.38 14.36 9.84
CA SER A 244 -11.31 15.36 10.07
C SER A 244 -10.60 15.73 8.77
N ILE A 245 -10.26 14.75 7.92
CA ILE A 245 -9.67 14.97 6.60
C ILE A 245 -10.67 15.63 5.64
N LEU A 246 -11.94 15.21 5.67
CA LEU A 246 -12.98 15.79 4.82
C LEU A 246 -13.27 17.26 5.15
N ILE A 247 -13.33 17.62 6.45
CA ILE A 247 -13.52 19.01 6.89
C ILE A 247 -12.35 19.90 6.47
N ILE A 248 -11.10 19.47 6.71
CA ILE A 248 -9.93 20.29 6.30
C ILE A 248 -9.82 20.40 4.77
N MET A 249 -10.19 19.36 4.01
CA MET A 249 -10.20 19.38 2.55
C MET A 249 -11.23 20.36 1.99
N ILE A 250 -12.48 20.35 2.50
CA ILE A 250 -13.52 21.30 2.10
C ILE A 250 -13.11 22.73 2.48
N TRP A 251 -12.57 22.92 3.69
CA TRP A 251 -12.07 24.22 4.14
C TRP A 251 -10.92 24.72 3.24
N TYR A 252 -9.94 23.86 2.94
CA TYR A 252 -8.80 24.17 2.07
C TYR A 252 -9.25 24.61 0.68
N TRP A 253 -10.14 23.85 0.04
CA TRP A 253 -10.67 24.20 -1.27
C TRP A 253 -11.48 25.50 -1.25
N ARG A 254 -12.33 25.70 -0.23
CA ARG A 254 -13.07 26.95 -0.03
C ARG A 254 -12.14 28.16 0.17
N ARG A 255 -11.00 28.00 0.85
CA ARG A 255 -9.99 29.06 1.00
C ARG A 255 -9.35 29.42 -0.34
N ILE A 256 -9.14 28.43 -1.20
CA ILE A 256 -8.57 28.62 -2.54
C ILE A 256 -9.54 29.35 -3.47
N THR A 257 -10.81 28.91 -3.53
CA THR A 257 -11.81 29.50 -4.44
C THR A 257 -12.26 30.91 -4.07
N LEU A 258 -11.98 31.36 -2.85
CA LEU A 258 -12.20 32.76 -2.42
C LEU A 258 -11.09 33.72 -2.88
N MET A 259 -9.99 33.24 -3.47
CA MET A 259 -8.98 34.10 -4.07
C MET A 259 -9.39 34.56 -5.47
N SER A 260 -9.02 35.78 -5.85
CA SER A 260 -9.23 36.31 -7.21
C SER A 260 -8.29 35.74 -8.28
N ARG A 261 -7.32 34.89 -7.90
CA ARG A 261 -6.39 34.21 -8.81
C ARG A 261 -6.84 32.76 -9.05
N PRO A 262 -6.60 32.19 -10.24
CA PRO A 262 -6.79 30.75 -10.44
C PRO A 262 -5.83 29.93 -9.54
N PRO A 263 -6.23 28.73 -9.11
CA PRO A 263 -5.39 27.85 -8.29
C PRO A 263 -4.13 27.41 -9.03
N VAL A 264 -2.99 27.46 -8.33
CA VAL A 264 -1.69 27.01 -8.88
C VAL A 264 -1.61 25.47 -8.90
N LEU A 265 -0.62 24.93 -9.62
CA LEU A 265 -0.46 23.49 -9.75
C LEU A 265 -0.30 22.79 -8.39
N LEU A 266 0.57 23.28 -7.48
CA LEU A 266 0.71 22.71 -6.15
C LEU A 266 -0.59 22.67 -5.33
N GLU A 267 -1.40 23.73 -5.39
CA GLU A 267 -2.69 23.81 -4.69
C GLU A 267 -3.66 22.72 -5.18
N LYS A 268 -3.65 22.44 -6.49
CA LYS A 268 -4.43 21.35 -7.09
C LYS A 268 -3.90 19.97 -6.71
N VAL A 269 -2.58 19.78 -6.68
CA VAL A 269 -1.96 18.49 -6.34
C VAL A 269 -2.15 18.16 -4.85
N ILE A 270 -2.05 19.14 -3.96
CA ILE A 270 -2.38 18.99 -2.53
C ILE A 270 -3.87 18.64 -2.35
N PHE A 271 -4.77 19.29 -3.10
CA PHE A 271 -6.20 18.95 -3.07
C PHE A 271 -6.46 17.52 -3.56
N ALA A 272 -5.81 17.10 -4.65
CA ALA A 272 -5.92 15.73 -5.16
C ALA A 272 -5.35 14.68 -4.19
N LEU A 273 -4.25 14.98 -3.49
CA LEU A 273 -3.73 14.15 -2.40
C LEU A 273 -4.72 14.03 -1.23
N GLY A 274 -5.40 15.14 -0.88
CA GLY A 274 -6.48 15.15 0.11
C GLY A 274 -7.69 14.30 -0.30
N ILE A 275 -8.07 14.32 -1.57
CA ILE A 275 -9.12 13.45 -2.14
C ILE A 275 -8.70 11.98 -2.02
N SER A 276 -7.47 11.63 -2.45
CA SER A 276 -6.96 10.25 -2.36
C SER A 276 -6.89 9.74 -0.92
N MET A 277 -6.48 10.58 0.03
CA MET A 277 -6.47 10.21 1.45
C MET A 277 -7.90 10.02 1.99
N THR A 278 -8.82 10.91 1.63
CA THR A 278 -10.25 10.76 1.96
C THR A 278 -10.78 9.43 1.42
N PHE A 279 -10.43 9.05 0.19
CA PHE A 279 -10.89 7.82 -0.45
C PHE A 279 -10.44 6.54 0.26
N ILE A 280 -9.20 6.49 0.78
CA ILE A 280 -8.74 5.41 1.67
C ILE A 280 -9.53 5.38 2.98
N ASN A 281 -9.76 6.56 3.55
CA ASN A 281 -10.34 6.70 4.88
C ASN A 281 -11.82 6.32 4.92
N ILE A 282 -12.59 6.59 3.86
CA ILE A 282 -14.03 6.25 3.81
C ILE A 282 -14.19 4.78 4.19
N PRO A 283 -14.91 4.47 5.28
CA PRO A 283 -14.95 3.13 5.85
C PRO A 283 -16.03 2.29 5.14
N VAL A 284 -15.87 2.11 3.83
CA VAL A 284 -16.74 1.27 2.96
C VAL A 284 -16.81 -0.16 3.51
N GLU A 285 -15.77 -0.60 4.22
CA GLU A 285 -15.67 -1.90 4.86
C GLU A 285 -16.81 -2.16 5.89
N TRP A 286 -17.50 -1.14 6.41
CA TRP A 286 -18.68 -1.35 7.26
C TRP A 286 -19.81 -2.10 6.54
N PHE A 287 -19.94 -1.94 5.21
CA PHE A 287 -20.98 -2.62 4.44
C PHE A 287 -20.73 -4.12 4.29
N SER A 288 -19.49 -4.60 4.49
CA SER A 288 -19.18 -6.04 4.43
C SER A 288 -19.77 -6.84 5.60
N PHE A 289 -20.47 -6.19 6.54
CA PHE A 289 -21.28 -6.86 7.58
C PHE A 289 -22.65 -7.30 7.10
N GLY A 290 -23.27 -6.54 6.19
CA GLY A 290 -24.60 -6.83 5.67
C GLY A 290 -24.59 -7.52 4.29
N PHE A 291 -23.48 -7.39 3.56
CA PHE A 291 -23.35 -7.88 2.19
C PHE A 291 -22.07 -8.69 1.98
N ASN A 292 -22.19 -9.83 1.31
CA ASN A 292 -21.06 -10.64 0.86
C ASN A 292 -20.42 -9.97 -0.37
N TRP A 293 -19.40 -9.13 -0.14
CA TRP A 293 -18.65 -8.42 -1.19
C TRP A 293 -17.23 -8.96 -1.29
N THR A 294 -17.03 -9.95 -2.17
CA THR A 294 -15.72 -10.59 -2.42
C THR A 294 -14.66 -9.64 -2.98
N TRP A 295 -15.07 -8.54 -3.62
CA TRP A 295 -14.18 -7.52 -4.22
C TRP A 295 -13.57 -6.53 -3.22
N MET A 296 -13.87 -6.66 -1.93
CA MET A 296 -13.41 -5.71 -0.90
C MET A 296 -11.88 -5.59 -0.77
N PRO A 297 -11.07 -6.68 -0.84
CA PRO A 297 -9.61 -6.58 -0.78
C PRO A 297 -9.03 -5.80 -1.97
N LEU A 298 -9.42 -6.17 -3.20
CA LEU A 298 -9.01 -5.49 -4.44
C LEU A 298 -9.32 -3.99 -4.41
N PHE A 299 -10.51 -3.60 -3.92
CA PHE A 299 -10.87 -2.19 -3.74
C PHE A 299 -10.07 -1.51 -2.59
N GLY A 300 -9.57 -2.27 -1.62
CA GLY A 300 -8.59 -1.81 -0.64
C GLY A 300 -7.22 -1.51 -1.28
N ASP A 301 -6.74 -2.37 -2.16
CA ASP A 301 -5.45 -2.24 -2.84
C ASP A 301 -5.47 -1.06 -3.82
N ILE A 302 -6.49 -0.98 -4.68
CA ILE A 302 -6.67 0.13 -5.64
C ILE A 302 -6.69 1.49 -4.93
N ARG A 303 -7.38 1.60 -3.79
CA ARG A 303 -7.40 2.83 -2.96
C ARG A 303 -5.99 3.22 -2.48
N GLN A 304 -5.20 2.24 -2.03
CA GLN A 304 -3.83 2.46 -1.57
C GLN A 304 -2.88 2.82 -2.73
N GLY A 305 -2.95 2.09 -3.85
CA GLY A 305 -2.16 2.36 -5.05
C GLY A 305 -2.37 3.77 -5.60
N ILE A 306 -3.62 4.24 -5.68
CA ILE A 306 -3.95 5.62 -6.09
C ILE A 306 -3.29 6.65 -5.16
N PHE A 307 -3.38 6.45 -3.84
CA PHE A 307 -2.74 7.36 -2.88
C PHE A 307 -1.22 7.37 -3.00
N TYR A 308 -0.56 6.21 -3.13
CA TYR A 308 0.89 6.16 -3.31
C TYR A 308 1.32 6.84 -4.61
N SER A 309 0.60 6.60 -5.72
CA SER A 309 0.82 7.28 -7.01
C SER A 309 0.72 8.81 -6.88
N MET A 310 -0.30 9.29 -6.17
CA MET A 310 -0.51 10.72 -5.91
C MET A 310 0.52 11.33 -4.94
N LEU A 311 0.96 10.58 -3.93
CA LEU A 311 1.99 11.02 -2.97
C LEU A 311 3.37 11.15 -3.64
N LEU A 312 3.76 10.18 -4.46
CA LEU A 312 5.01 10.23 -5.24
C LEU A 312 4.97 11.37 -6.27
N SER A 313 3.82 11.56 -6.93
CA SER A 313 3.59 12.69 -7.84
C SER A 313 3.65 14.04 -7.12
N PHE A 314 3.11 14.13 -5.91
CA PHE A 314 3.20 15.32 -5.06
C PHE A 314 4.65 15.67 -4.72
N TRP A 315 5.48 14.72 -4.28
CA TRP A 315 6.87 15.00 -3.91
C TRP A 315 7.70 15.54 -5.09
N ILE A 316 7.55 14.97 -6.28
CA ILE A 316 8.36 15.39 -7.44
C ILE A 316 7.91 16.75 -7.98
N ILE A 317 6.59 17.01 -8.03
CA ILE A 317 6.05 18.33 -8.40
C ILE A 317 6.43 19.39 -7.34
N PHE A 318 6.36 19.06 -6.05
CA PHE A 318 6.78 19.96 -4.97
C PHE A 318 8.26 20.36 -5.10
N CYS A 319 9.15 19.39 -5.35
CA CYS A 319 10.57 19.67 -5.58
C CYS A 319 10.79 20.53 -6.84
N GLY A 320 10.07 20.23 -7.92
CA GLY A 320 10.17 20.96 -9.18
C GLY A 320 9.64 22.40 -9.15
N GLU A 321 8.56 22.68 -8.43
CA GLU A 321 8.08 24.05 -8.26
C GLU A 321 9.03 24.93 -7.44
N HIS A 322 9.77 24.34 -6.49
CA HIS A 322 10.77 25.06 -5.70
C HIS A 322 12.12 25.18 -6.43
N LEU A 323 12.24 24.66 -7.66
CA LEU A 323 13.36 24.93 -8.56
C LEU A 323 13.23 26.35 -9.12
N MET A 324 14.13 27.25 -8.70
CA MET A 324 13.99 28.70 -8.92
C MET A 324 14.54 29.22 -10.27
N GLU A 325 14.83 28.36 -11.25
CA GLU A 325 15.35 28.73 -12.59
C GLU A 325 14.89 27.75 -13.67
N THR A 326 14.55 28.30 -14.85
CA THR A 326 14.03 27.57 -16.02
C THR A 326 15.11 27.33 -17.10
N GLU A 327 16.39 27.34 -16.76
CA GLU A 327 17.49 27.17 -17.71
C GLU A 327 18.28 25.89 -17.37
N PHE A 328 17.90 24.73 -17.94
CA PHE A 328 18.81 23.60 -18.26
C PHE A 328 18.19 22.37 -18.97
N PHE A 329 16.99 22.43 -19.58
CA PHE A 329 16.32 21.25 -20.17
C PHE A 329 16.29 21.14 -21.71
N GLU A 330 17.15 21.90 -22.41
CA GLU A 330 17.52 21.68 -23.81
C GLU A 330 19.00 21.26 -23.95
N ALA A 331 19.37 20.17 -23.26
CA ALA A 331 20.55 19.39 -23.62
C ALA A 331 20.07 18.23 -24.52
N GLU A 332 19.84 18.55 -25.80
CA GLU A 332 19.26 17.61 -26.76
C GLU A 332 20.25 16.53 -27.20
N PHE A 333 19.72 15.32 -27.35
CA PHE A 333 20.45 14.14 -27.82
C PHE A 333 20.51 14.16 -29.37
N MET A 334 21.29 15.08 -29.95
CA MET A 334 21.59 15.06 -31.39
C MET A 334 23.09 15.10 -31.66
N GLY A 335 23.58 14.04 -32.31
CA GLY A 335 24.91 14.01 -32.93
C GLY A 335 24.87 14.63 -34.33
N GLY A 336 25.99 15.19 -34.76
CA GLY A 336 26.11 15.94 -36.01
C GLY A 336 26.28 17.44 -35.72
N GLY A 337 27.51 17.94 -35.81
CA GLY A 337 27.88 19.23 -35.22
C GLY A 337 27.86 20.42 -36.16
N GLN A 338 27.66 21.61 -35.57
CA GLN A 338 28.35 22.83 -36.01
C GLN A 338 28.54 23.80 -34.81
N LEU A 339 29.32 24.85 -35.00
CA LEU A 339 30.00 25.61 -33.94
C LEU A 339 29.26 26.92 -33.56
N GLN A 340 29.48 27.39 -32.30
CA GLN A 340 29.19 28.74 -31.77
C GLN A 340 27.68 29.09 -31.55
N LEU A 341 27.32 29.89 -30.54
CA LEU A 341 27.98 31.10 -30.02
C LEU A 341 28.00 31.21 -28.48
N LEU A 342 29.10 31.68 -27.89
CA LEU A 342 29.13 32.12 -26.49
C LEU A 342 28.42 33.46 -26.31
N CYS A 343 27.70 33.63 -25.20
CA CYS A 343 27.35 34.94 -24.65
C CYS A 343 27.81 35.05 -23.19
N VAL A 344 28.85 35.87 -22.96
CA VAL A 344 29.34 36.27 -21.63
C VAL A 344 28.76 37.66 -21.32
N PRO A 345 28.31 37.95 -20.08
CA PRO A 345 27.55 39.18 -19.81
C PRO A 345 28.46 40.42 -19.64
N ILE A 346 28.27 41.44 -20.49
CA ILE A 346 28.86 42.78 -20.31
C ILE A 346 27.79 43.87 -20.55
N PHE A 347 27.48 44.61 -19.49
CA PHE A 347 27.00 46.01 -19.41
C PHE A 347 26.43 46.72 -20.66
N LYS A 348 25.12 47.11 -20.66
CA LYS A 348 24.61 48.50 -20.43
C LYS A 348 23.16 48.77 -20.93
N ILE A 349 22.42 49.58 -20.15
CA ILE A 349 21.42 50.63 -20.52
C ILE A 349 20.07 50.24 -21.18
N PHE A 350 18.97 50.43 -20.41
CA PHE A 350 17.55 50.80 -20.69
C PHE A 350 16.80 50.41 -22.01
N PRO A 351 15.45 50.34 -22.04
CA PRO A 351 14.46 50.50 -20.96
C PRO A 351 13.58 49.24 -20.73
N GLU A 352 12.47 49.38 -20.00
CA GLU A 352 11.60 48.30 -19.54
C GLU A 352 10.96 47.46 -20.67
N CYS A 353 11.04 46.13 -20.53
CA CYS A 353 10.28 45.16 -21.32
C CYS A 353 9.32 44.41 -20.37
N PRO A 354 8.02 44.25 -20.70
CA PRO A 354 7.02 43.80 -19.74
C PRO A 354 7.20 42.32 -19.33
N THR A 355 7.66 42.11 -18.10
CA THR A 355 7.40 40.91 -17.29
C THR A 355 7.78 39.53 -17.88
N LYS A 356 9.07 39.27 -18.13
CA LYS A 356 9.61 37.89 -18.31
C LYS A 356 9.10 36.92 -17.21
N LYS A 357 8.90 37.45 -16.00
CA LYS A 357 8.35 36.77 -14.81
C LYS A 357 6.92 36.22 -14.97
N SER A 358 6.10 36.77 -15.87
CA SER A 358 4.74 36.28 -16.13
C SER A 358 4.77 34.95 -16.90
N GLN A 359 5.62 34.88 -17.92
CA GLN A 359 5.71 33.74 -18.84
C GLN A 359 6.31 32.50 -18.14
N ASP A 360 7.42 32.69 -17.40
CA ASP A 360 8.04 31.66 -16.54
C ASP A 360 7.08 31.06 -15.49
N GLN A 361 6.05 31.80 -15.07
CA GLN A 361 5.09 31.35 -14.06
C GLN A 361 3.84 30.72 -14.72
N MET A 362 3.52 31.09 -15.96
CA MET A 362 2.45 30.50 -16.75
C MET A 362 2.84 29.12 -17.31
N GLU A 363 4.11 28.92 -17.68
CA GLU A 363 4.60 27.62 -18.20
C GLU A 363 4.72 26.54 -17.12
N ARG A 364 5.33 26.84 -15.96
CA ARG A 364 5.45 25.87 -14.84
C ARG A 364 4.11 25.38 -14.28
N ASN A 365 3.03 26.15 -14.43
CA ASN A 365 1.70 25.73 -14.02
C ASN A 365 1.07 24.67 -14.95
N ARG A 366 1.70 24.34 -16.09
CA ARG A 366 1.24 23.25 -16.98
C ARG A 366 1.82 21.92 -16.49
N PHE A 367 0.92 21.01 -16.08
CA PHE A 367 1.25 19.62 -15.75
C PHE A 367 2.10 18.91 -16.84
N SER A 368 1.93 19.31 -18.10
CA SER A 368 2.73 18.87 -19.26
C SER A 368 4.25 19.02 -19.08
N VAL A 369 4.73 19.97 -18.27
CA VAL A 369 6.18 20.15 -18.01
C VAL A 369 6.73 19.01 -17.15
N TYR A 370 5.92 18.52 -16.21
CA TYR A 370 6.29 17.42 -15.30
C TYR A 370 6.04 16.02 -15.89
N TRP A 371 5.52 15.91 -17.11
CA TRP A 371 5.17 14.62 -17.73
C TRP A 371 6.37 13.64 -17.80
N LYS A 372 7.58 14.15 -18.09
CA LYS A 372 8.81 13.33 -18.10
C LYS A 372 9.17 12.75 -16.71
N GLN A 373 8.73 13.40 -15.64
CA GLN A 373 9.04 13.05 -14.25
C GLN A 373 7.93 12.23 -13.57
N VAL A 374 6.66 12.51 -13.91
CA VAL A 374 5.48 11.81 -13.40
C VAL A 374 5.13 10.56 -14.24
N GLY A 375 5.56 10.51 -15.50
CA GLY A 375 5.36 9.38 -16.41
C GLY A 375 5.76 8.01 -15.83
N PRO A 376 6.97 7.85 -15.23
CA PRO A 376 7.35 6.60 -14.56
C PRO A 376 6.41 6.20 -13.42
N VAL A 377 5.89 7.17 -12.65
CA VAL A 377 4.95 6.90 -11.54
C VAL A 377 3.63 6.39 -12.08
N ILE A 378 3.04 7.06 -13.08
CA ILE A 378 1.77 6.66 -13.69
C ILE A 378 1.91 5.29 -14.36
N PHE A 379 2.97 5.08 -15.15
CA PHE A 379 3.20 3.83 -15.87
C PHE A 379 3.44 2.66 -14.91
N GLY A 380 4.32 2.82 -13.91
CA GLY A 380 4.54 1.80 -12.88
C GLY A 380 3.28 1.49 -12.07
N SER A 381 2.47 2.51 -11.72
CA SER A 381 1.18 2.32 -11.04
C SER A 381 0.19 1.55 -11.91
N PHE A 382 0.18 1.79 -13.23
CA PHE A 382 -0.68 1.10 -14.18
C PHE A 382 -0.25 -0.37 -14.39
N CYS A 383 1.05 -0.66 -14.42
CA CYS A 383 1.57 -2.03 -14.44
C CYS A 383 1.16 -2.82 -13.18
N LEU A 384 1.26 -2.20 -11.99
CA LEU A 384 0.81 -2.84 -10.74
C LEU A 384 -0.71 -3.02 -10.70
N PHE A 385 -1.49 -2.05 -11.18
CA PHE A 385 -2.95 -2.19 -11.30
C PHE A 385 -3.34 -3.35 -12.22
N ILE A 386 -2.66 -3.52 -13.36
CA ILE A 386 -2.89 -4.68 -14.25
C ILE A 386 -2.55 -5.99 -13.53
N PHE A 387 -1.44 -6.06 -12.80
CA PHE A 387 -1.06 -7.23 -12.02
C PHE A 387 -2.12 -7.58 -10.95
N ASP A 388 -2.57 -6.60 -10.16
CA ASP A 388 -3.61 -6.81 -9.13
C ASP A 388 -4.95 -7.26 -9.76
N MET A 389 -5.30 -6.72 -10.93
CA MET A 389 -6.49 -7.14 -11.67
C MET A 389 -6.38 -8.57 -12.23
N TYR A 390 -5.19 -9.06 -12.57
CA TYR A 390 -5.01 -10.45 -13.01
C TYR A 390 -4.94 -11.45 -11.84
N GLU A 391 -4.32 -11.10 -10.71
CA GLU A 391 -4.30 -12.00 -9.54
C GLU A 391 -5.63 -11.91 -8.77
N ARG A 392 -5.89 -10.78 -8.12
CA ARG A 392 -7.04 -10.58 -7.24
C ARG A 392 -8.36 -10.38 -7.97
N GLY A 393 -8.34 -9.86 -9.20
CA GLY A 393 -9.54 -9.74 -10.02
C GLY A 393 -10.07 -11.09 -10.53
N VAL A 394 -9.19 -12.05 -10.85
CA VAL A 394 -9.60 -13.41 -11.27
C VAL A 394 -10.00 -14.26 -10.05
N GLN A 395 -9.39 -14.02 -8.88
CA GLN A 395 -9.81 -14.65 -7.61
C GLN A 395 -11.28 -14.39 -7.22
N LEU A 396 -11.92 -13.36 -7.80
CA LEU A 396 -13.35 -13.08 -7.58
C LEU A 396 -14.28 -14.13 -8.21
N THR A 397 -13.85 -14.82 -9.27
CA THR A 397 -14.63 -15.88 -9.93
C THR A 397 -14.14 -17.27 -9.58
N ASN A 398 -12.83 -17.45 -9.35
CA ASN A 398 -12.25 -18.69 -8.84
C ASN A 398 -11.36 -18.37 -7.61
N PRO A 399 -11.83 -18.61 -6.37
CA PRO A 399 -11.06 -18.29 -5.15
C PRO A 399 -9.78 -19.12 -5.01
N PHE A 400 -9.62 -20.18 -5.81
CA PHE A 400 -8.41 -21.00 -5.86
C PHE A 400 -7.44 -20.57 -6.97
N TYR A 401 -7.72 -19.53 -7.75
CA TYR A 401 -6.80 -19.05 -8.77
C TYR A 401 -5.52 -18.43 -8.16
N SER A 402 -4.38 -18.69 -8.78
CA SER A 402 -3.17 -17.87 -8.61
C SER A 402 -2.32 -17.89 -9.88
N ILE A 403 -1.86 -16.71 -10.30
CA ILE A 403 -1.02 -16.48 -11.47
C ILE A 403 0.30 -17.24 -11.39
N TRP A 404 0.81 -17.41 -10.16
CA TRP A 404 2.03 -18.13 -9.79
C TRP A 404 1.94 -19.66 -9.98
N ALA A 405 0.74 -20.19 -10.24
CA ALA A 405 0.55 -21.63 -10.47
C ALA A 405 0.96 -22.09 -11.89
N SER A 406 1.11 -21.16 -12.83
CA SER A 406 1.48 -21.44 -14.23
C SER A 406 2.81 -20.77 -14.58
N ASP A 407 3.64 -21.43 -15.39
CA ASP A 407 4.94 -20.85 -15.77
C ASP A 407 4.74 -19.56 -16.60
N VAL A 408 3.81 -19.54 -17.56
CA VAL A 408 3.47 -18.35 -18.37
C VAL A 408 2.90 -17.21 -17.51
N GLY A 409 2.02 -17.53 -16.55
CA GLY A 409 1.50 -16.53 -15.61
C GLY A 409 2.61 -15.95 -14.73
N THR A 410 3.51 -16.80 -14.24
CA THR A 410 4.68 -16.39 -13.44
C THR A 410 5.61 -15.46 -14.23
N GLU A 411 5.92 -15.77 -15.49
CA GLU A 411 6.72 -14.90 -16.35
C GLU A 411 6.06 -13.53 -16.56
N LEU A 412 4.75 -13.49 -16.83
CA LEU A 412 3.99 -12.24 -16.99
C LEU A 412 3.92 -11.43 -15.69
N ALA A 413 3.64 -12.08 -14.56
CA ALA A 413 3.62 -11.47 -13.22
C ALA A 413 4.97 -10.83 -12.89
N MET A 414 6.06 -11.58 -13.07
CA MET A 414 7.42 -11.09 -12.86
C MET A 414 7.75 -9.94 -13.81
N ALA A 415 7.32 -9.99 -15.08
CA ALA A 415 7.53 -8.88 -16.01
C ALA A 415 6.84 -7.58 -15.55
N PHE A 416 5.58 -7.63 -15.09
CA PHE A 416 4.90 -6.44 -14.55
C PHE A 416 5.60 -5.88 -13.30
N ILE A 417 6.02 -6.75 -12.38
CA ILE A 417 6.72 -6.37 -11.14
C ILE A 417 8.10 -5.76 -11.44
N ILE A 418 8.87 -6.36 -12.36
CA ILE A 418 10.18 -5.86 -12.79
C ILE A 418 10.03 -4.49 -13.47
N VAL A 419 9.06 -4.32 -14.37
CA VAL A 419 8.78 -3.03 -15.02
C VAL A 419 8.40 -1.96 -13.99
N ALA A 420 7.52 -2.27 -13.04
CA ALA A 420 7.18 -1.36 -11.94
C ALA A 420 8.40 -1.00 -11.08
N GLY A 421 9.27 -1.98 -10.77
CA GLY A 421 10.52 -1.77 -10.05
C GLY A 421 11.51 -0.85 -10.78
N ILE A 422 11.69 -1.04 -12.10
CA ILE A 422 12.51 -0.14 -12.94
C ILE A 422 11.93 1.28 -12.92
N CYS A 423 10.60 1.43 -13.01
CA CYS A 423 9.95 2.73 -12.94
C CYS A 423 10.15 3.43 -11.58
N ALA A 424 10.09 2.67 -10.48
CA ALA A 424 10.39 3.18 -9.14
C ALA A 424 11.85 3.63 -9.01
N CYS A 425 12.81 2.85 -9.51
CA CYS A 425 14.22 3.22 -9.54
C CYS A 425 14.47 4.50 -10.34
N LEU A 426 13.88 4.62 -11.54
CA LEU A 426 13.96 5.84 -12.36
C LEU A 426 13.34 7.05 -11.64
N TYR A 427 12.20 6.88 -10.98
CA TYR A 427 11.58 7.91 -10.17
C TYR A 427 12.51 8.37 -9.02
N PHE A 428 13.11 7.46 -8.26
CA PHE A 428 14.02 7.83 -7.18
C PHE A 428 15.28 8.53 -7.68
N LEU A 429 15.83 8.12 -8.83
CA LEU A 429 16.94 8.83 -9.47
C LEU A 429 16.55 10.27 -9.84
N PHE A 430 15.37 10.48 -10.44
CA PHE A 430 14.87 11.83 -10.74
C PHE A 430 14.61 12.65 -9.46
N LEU A 431 14.02 12.06 -8.43
CA LEU A 431 13.75 12.76 -7.17
C LEU A 431 15.07 13.21 -6.49
N CYS A 432 16.05 12.31 -6.39
CA CYS A 432 17.38 12.64 -5.86
C CYS A 432 18.09 13.73 -6.66
N PHE A 433 18.03 13.66 -8.00
CA PHE A 433 18.58 14.69 -8.89
C PHE A 433 17.90 16.05 -8.69
N MET A 434 16.57 16.09 -8.63
CA MET A 434 15.81 17.33 -8.39
C MET A 434 16.12 17.92 -7.02
N VAL A 435 16.17 17.11 -5.95
CA VAL A 435 16.54 17.55 -4.60
C VAL A 435 17.97 18.13 -4.58
N PHE A 436 18.93 17.47 -5.24
CA PHE A 436 20.30 17.98 -5.37
C PHE A 436 20.36 19.31 -6.12
N GLN A 437 19.62 19.45 -7.24
CA GLN A 437 19.53 20.72 -7.96
C GLN A 437 18.92 21.84 -7.10
N VAL A 438 17.83 21.57 -6.36
CA VAL A 438 17.22 22.56 -5.47
C VAL A 438 18.20 22.98 -4.38
N PHE A 439 18.93 22.05 -3.74
CA PHE A 439 19.98 22.39 -2.77
C PHE A 439 21.10 23.24 -3.37
N ARG A 440 21.57 22.93 -4.59
CA ARG A 440 22.58 23.75 -5.30
C ARG A 440 22.05 25.15 -5.60
N ASN A 441 20.82 25.28 -6.09
CA ASN A 441 20.20 26.57 -6.40
C ASN A 441 20.02 27.42 -5.12
N ILE A 442 19.50 26.82 -4.04
CA ILE A 442 19.39 27.47 -2.72
C ILE A 442 20.76 27.94 -2.22
N SER A 443 21.81 27.13 -2.38
CA SER A 443 23.17 27.52 -1.98
C SER A 443 23.70 28.70 -2.81
N GLY A 444 23.53 28.67 -4.13
CA GLY A 444 23.96 29.75 -5.03
C GLY A 444 23.17 31.05 -4.89
N LYS A 445 21.87 30.98 -4.56
CA LYS A 445 21.08 32.18 -4.25
C LYS A 445 21.36 32.72 -2.86
N ARG A 446 21.73 31.89 -1.89
CA ARG A 446 22.07 32.35 -0.53
C ARG A 446 23.28 33.30 -0.48
N SER A 447 24.25 33.17 -1.39
CA SER A 447 25.37 34.11 -1.49
C SER A 447 25.01 35.47 -2.10
N SER A 448 23.92 35.54 -2.88
CA SER A 448 23.43 36.78 -3.53
C SER A 448 22.25 37.44 -2.81
N LEU A 449 21.61 36.76 -1.85
CA LEU A 449 20.55 37.32 -0.99
C LEU A 449 20.91 38.68 -0.35
N PRO A 450 22.12 38.92 0.20
CA PRO A 450 22.44 40.19 0.87
C PRO A 450 22.41 41.43 -0.05
N ALA A 451 22.45 41.23 -1.37
CA ALA A 451 22.45 42.30 -2.37
C ALA A 451 21.05 42.65 -2.92
N MET A 452 19.98 42.00 -2.43
CA MET A 452 18.61 42.21 -2.92
C MET A 452 17.78 43.18 -2.05
N SER A 453 16.70 43.73 -2.62
CA SER A 453 15.77 44.58 -1.87
C SER A 453 15.04 43.79 -0.77
N LYS A 454 14.81 44.42 0.39
CA LYS A 454 14.26 43.77 1.61
C LYS A 454 12.98 42.94 1.36
N ALA A 455 12.05 43.45 0.55
CA ALA A 455 10.82 42.73 0.20
C ALA A 455 11.05 41.47 -0.65
N ARG A 456 12.08 41.48 -1.52
CA ARG A 456 12.46 40.32 -2.33
C ARG A 456 13.23 39.28 -1.51
N HIS A 457 14.08 39.75 -0.58
CA HIS A 457 14.79 38.91 0.38
C HIS A 457 13.82 38.06 1.22
N LEU A 458 12.85 38.70 1.90
CA LEU A 458 11.91 38.00 2.78
C LEU A 458 11.07 36.94 2.04
N HIS A 459 10.68 37.22 0.79
CA HIS A 459 9.92 36.27 -0.03
C HIS A 459 10.74 35.01 -0.39
N TYR A 460 12.01 35.17 -0.78
CA TYR A 460 12.88 34.02 -1.06
C TYR A 460 13.24 33.26 0.21
N GLU A 461 13.46 33.94 1.33
CA GLU A 461 13.73 33.31 2.63
C GLU A 461 12.55 32.44 3.08
N GLY A 462 11.32 32.93 2.94
CA GLY A 462 10.09 32.15 3.20
C GLY A 462 9.93 30.93 2.28
N LEU A 463 10.25 31.05 0.99
CA LEU A 463 10.20 29.94 0.03
C LEU A 463 11.26 28.86 0.35
N ILE A 464 12.48 29.26 0.71
CA ILE A 464 13.55 28.36 1.16
C ILE A 464 13.17 27.66 2.47
N PHE A 465 12.57 28.38 3.41
CA PHE A 465 12.09 27.82 4.68
C PHE A 465 11.02 26.76 4.45
N ARG A 466 10.00 27.05 3.62
CA ARG A 466 8.96 26.08 3.24
C ARG A 466 9.53 24.77 2.68
N PHE A 467 10.43 24.89 1.70
CA PHE A 467 11.05 23.73 1.07
C PHE A 467 11.79 22.87 2.09
N LYS A 468 12.66 23.49 2.91
CA LYS A 468 13.43 22.78 3.95
C LYS A 468 12.55 22.16 5.03
N PHE A 469 11.53 22.89 5.49
CA PHE A 469 10.61 22.41 6.52
C PHE A 469 9.84 21.17 6.04
N LEU A 470 9.19 21.24 4.87
CA LEU A 470 8.40 20.10 4.39
C LEU A 470 9.29 18.90 4.03
N MET A 471 10.45 19.15 3.42
CA MET A 471 11.40 18.08 3.11
C MET A 471 11.89 17.37 4.39
N LEU A 472 12.20 18.11 5.46
CA LEU A 472 12.60 17.52 6.75
C LEU A 472 11.48 16.65 7.35
N VAL A 473 10.25 17.15 7.35
CA VAL A 473 9.07 16.40 7.83
C VAL A 473 8.87 15.13 6.98
N THR A 474 8.93 15.26 5.65
CA THR A 474 8.75 14.13 4.71
C THR A 474 9.82 13.06 4.91
N LEU A 475 11.09 13.46 5.01
CA LEU A 475 12.20 12.53 5.27
C LEU A 475 12.06 11.84 6.63
N THR A 476 11.57 12.54 7.65
CA THR A 476 11.36 11.97 8.99
C THR A 476 10.19 10.97 8.97
N CYS A 477 9.07 11.28 8.32
CA CYS A 477 7.95 10.35 8.12
C CYS A 477 8.37 9.11 7.31
N ALA A 478 9.15 9.29 6.24
CA ALA A 478 9.66 8.18 5.43
C ALA A 478 10.64 7.29 6.23
N ALA A 479 11.60 7.89 6.94
CA ALA A 479 12.55 7.17 7.78
C ALA A 479 11.83 6.39 8.91
N MET A 480 10.87 7.01 9.61
CA MET A 480 10.07 6.31 10.61
C MET A 480 9.26 5.16 9.99
N THR A 481 8.67 5.34 8.79
CA THR A 481 7.97 4.26 8.09
C THR A 481 8.89 3.06 7.85
N VAL A 482 10.09 3.28 7.32
CA VAL A 482 11.06 2.22 7.04
C VAL A 482 11.59 1.56 8.31
N ILE A 483 11.91 2.35 9.35
CA ILE A 483 12.42 1.82 10.64
C ILE A 483 11.35 0.92 11.30
N PHE A 484 10.12 1.40 11.45
CA PHE A 484 9.07 0.57 12.05
C PHE A 484 8.64 -0.60 11.17
N PHE A 485 8.73 -0.49 9.84
CA PHE A 485 8.54 -1.63 8.95
C PHE A 485 9.59 -2.72 9.21
N ILE A 486 10.88 -2.38 9.23
CA ILE A 486 11.96 -3.34 9.53
C ILE A 486 11.76 -4.00 10.90
N ILE A 487 11.43 -3.21 11.94
CA ILE A 487 11.12 -3.73 13.27
C ILE A 487 9.94 -4.72 13.24
N SER A 488 8.89 -4.43 12.46
CA SER A 488 7.72 -5.33 12.32
C SER A 488 8.01 -6.64 11.57
N GLN A 489 9.06 -6.68 10.74
CA GLN A 489 9.46 -7.89 10.01
C GLN A 489 10.44 -8.77 10.81
N VAL A 490 11.30 -8.17 11.64
CA VAL A 490 12.34 -8.88 12.40
C VAL A 490 11.82 -9.44 13.73
N ASN A 491 10.75 -8.86 14.29
CA ASN A 491 10.26 -9.16 15.64
C ASN A 491 9.04 -10.08 15.63
N GLU A 492 8.87 -10.94 16.64
CA GLU A 492 7.78 -11.93 16.74
C GLU A 492 6.38 -11.33 17.06
N GLY A 493 6.15 -10.08 16.65
CA GLY A 493 4.87 -9.38 16.68
C GLY A 493 4.40 -8.82 18.02
N HIS A 494 4.96 -9.29 19.14
CA HIS A 494 4.58 -8.86 20.49
C HIS A 494 5.80 -8.65 21.39
N TRP A 495 5.73 -7.64 22.27
CA TRP A 495 6.71 -7.36 23.32
C TRP A 495 6.03 -7.45 24.69
N HIS A 496 6.66 -8.13 25.64
CA HIS A 496 6.22 -8.16 27.03
C HIS A 496 6.83 -6.98 27.79
N TRP A 497 6.02 -5.98 28.13
CA TRP A 497 6.43 -4.87 28.99
C TRP A 497 5.78 -5.04 30.37
N GLY A 498 6.46 -5.77 31.25
CA GLY A 498 5.89 -6.21 32.52
C GLY A 498 4.71 -7.17 32.29
N GLU A 499 3.56 -6.88 32.90
CA GLU A 499 2.35 -7.69 32.75
C GLU A 499 1.59 -7.46 31.42
N HIS A 500 1.97 -6.44 30.63
CA HIS A 500 1.21 -6.04 29.44
C HIS A 500 1.93 -6.46 28.15
N THR A 501 1.17 -7.04 27.21
CA THR A 501 1.67 -7.41 25.87
C THR A 501 1.44 -6.27 24.88
N VAL A 502 2.52 -5.60 24.48
CA VAL A 502 2.49 -4.53 23.48
C VAL A 502 2.60 -5.14 22.08
N GLN A 503 1.64 -4.82 21.20
CA GLN A 503 1.57 -5.44 19.88
C GLN A 503 2.20 -4.55 18.81
N VAL A 504 3.47 -4.81 18.51
CA VAL A 504 4.29 -3.99 17.60
C VAL A 504 3.71 -3.98 16.18
N ASN A 505 3.18 -5.10 15.69
CA ASN A 505 2.62 -5.18 14.35
C ASN A 505 1.33 -4.36 14.21
N SER A 506 0.47 -4.37 15.22
CA SER A 506 -0.75 -3.55 15.23
C SER A 506 -0.45 -2.07 15.44
N ALA A 507 0.53 -1.73 16.30
CA ALA A 507 1.07 -0.39 16.46
C ALA A 507 1.66 0.17 15.16
N PHE A 508 2.33 -0.66 14.36
CA PHE A 508 2.84 -0.28 13.04
C PHE A 508 1.69 0.12 12.10
N PHE A 509 0.70 -0.75 11.88
CA PHE A 509 -0.40 -0.43 10.96
C PHE A 509 -1.17 0.83 11.36
N THR A 510 -1.57 0.97 12.63
CA THR A 510 -2.30 2.17 13.08
C THR A 510 -1.39 3.40 13.10
N GLY A 511 -0.14 3.27 13.55
CA GLY A 511 0.81 4.37 13.64
C GLY A 511 1.14 4.96 12.26
N ILE A 512 1.48 4.13 11.28
CA ILE A 512 1.76 4.58 9.91
C ILE A 512 0.50 5.18 9.25
N TYR A 513 -0.66 4.58 9.46
CA TYR A 513 -1.93 5.12 8.94
C TYR A 513 -2.29 6.48 9.57
N GLY A 514 -2.07 6.65 10.88
CA GLY A 514 -2.20 7.93 11.57
C GLY A 514 -1.20 8.97 11.05
N MET A 515 0.04 8.57 10.80
CA MET A 515 1.11 9.46 10.36
C MET A 515 0.83 10.07 8.99
N TRP A 516 0.43 9.26 8.01
CA TRP A 516 0.11 9.76 6.67
C TRP A 516 -1.18 10.61 6.68
N ASN A 517 -2.15 10.29 7.54
CA ASN A 517 -3.31 11.14 7.78
C ASN A 517 -2.91 12.53 8.32
N LEU A 518 -2.08 12.57 9.36
CA LEU A 518 -1.61 13.81 9.98
C LEU A 518 -0.68 14.61 9.05
N TYR A 519 0.12 13.93 8.23
CA TYR A 519 0.94 14.55 7.18
C TYR A 519 0.07 15.25 6.13
N VAL A 520 -0.94 14.58 5.59
CA VAL A 520 -1.88 15.14 4.61
C VAL A 520 -2.71 16.29 5.21
N PHE A 521 -3.17 16.14 6.46
CA PHE A 521 -3.83 17.21 7.22
C PHE A 521 -2.91 18.44 7.37
N ALA A 522 -1.66 18.22 7.80
CA ALA A 522 -0.69 19.29 8.02
C ALA A 522 -0.35 20.05 6.73
N ILE A 523 -0.21 19.36 5.60
CA ILE A 523 0.03 20.00 4.30
C ILE A 523 -1.17 20.87 3.90
N MET A 524 -2.40 20.34 3.92
CA MET A 524 -3.59 21.14 3.60
C MET A 524 -3.74 22.35 4.53
N PHE A 525 -3.45 22.20 5.83
CA PHE A 525 -3.52 23.30 6.78
C PHE A 525 -2.44 24.37 6.55
N LEU A 526 -1.16 23.96 6.42
CA LEU A 526 -0.02 24.88 6.32
C LEU A 526 0.09 25.59 4.97
N TYR A 527 -0.31 24.91 3.88
CA TYR A 527 -0.28 25.45 2.51
C TYR A 527 -1.61 26.09 2.08
N ALA A 528 -2.62 26.18 2.96
CA ALA A 528 -3.81 26.97 2.70
C ALA A 528 -3.46 28.48 2.56
N PRO A 529 -4.18 29.25 1.74
CA PRO A 529 -4.08 30.71 1.74
C PRO A 529 -4.29 31.32 3.13
N SER A 530 -3.56 32.38 3.47
CA SER A 530 -3.76 33.19 4.69
C SER A 530 -4.78 34.32 4.45
N HIS A 531 -5.36 34.85 5.53
CA HIS A 531 -6.27 36.02 5.46
C HIS A 531 -5.53 37.36 5.57
N GLU A 532 -4.37 37.39 6.25
CA GLU A 532 -3.63 38.63 6.48
C GLU A 532 -2.90 39.07 5.21
N ARG A 533 -3.13 40.32 4.82
CA ARG A 533 -2.43 40.96 3.70
C ARG A 533 -1.08 41.45 4.19
N TYR A 534 -0.03 41.08 3.45
CA TYR A 534 1.31 41.64 3.66
C TYR A 534 1.29 43.13 3.27
N GLY A 535 1.12 44.04 4.24
CA GLY A 535 1.15 45.49 4.03
C GLY A 535 0.56 46.39 5.13
N ASP A 536 -0.43 45.93 5.91
CA ASP A 536 -1.23 46.83 6.76
C ASP A 536 -0.51 47.32 8.06
N GLU A 537 0.63 46.73 8.42
CA GLU A 537 1.47 47.19 9.55
C GLU A 537 2.45 48.33 9.19
N GLN A 538 2.53 48.75 7.91
CA GLN A 538 3.42 49.85 7.48
C GLN A 538 2.71 51.18 7.20
N SER A 539 1.38 51.24 7.28
CA SER A 539 0.58 52.46 7.06
C SER A 539 0.12 53.14 8.35
N SER A 540 0.40 52.56 9.52
CA SER A 540 -0.13 52.96 10.82
C SER A 540 0.92 53.62 11.76
N GLY A 541 1.99 54.19 11.19
CA GLY A 541 3.03 54.92 11.93
C GLY A 541 3.45 56.24 11.25
N GLN A 542 3.31 57.35 11.98
CA GLN A 542 3.82 58.69 11.68
C GLN A 542 3.26 59.43 10.44
N CYS A 543 2.03 59.94 10.58
CA CYS A 543 1.76 61.33 10.18
C CYS A 543 2.01 62.24 11.39
N ILE A 544 3.20 62.85 11.46
CA ILE A 544 3.43 64.03 12.32
C ILE A 544 3.69 65.20 11.38
N THR A 545 2.76 66.14 11.37
CA THR A 545 2.90 67.42 10.68
C THR A 545 3.95 68.27 11.39
N GLY A 546 5.15 68.37 10.79
CA GLY A 546 6.20 69.29 11.21
C GLY A 546 6.00 70.64 10.56
N ASP A 547 5.38 71.57 11.28
CA ASP A 547 5.23 72.96 10.86
C ASP A 547 6.54 73.73 11.17
N ALA A 548 7.19 74.29 10.15
CA ALA A 548 8.40 75.10 10.29
C ALA A 548 8.59 75.98 9.03
N GLY A 549 8.16 77.23 9.09
CA GLY A 549 8.38 78.22 8.03
C GLY A 549 9.74 78.91 8.10
N ALA A 550 10.18 79.45 6.96
CA ALA A 550 11.20 80.51 6.89
C ALA A 550 10.98 81.37 5.62
N ASN A 551 11.11 82.69 5.77
CA ASN A 551 10.81 83.71 4.76
C ASN A 551 11.93 83.96 3.74
N SER A 552 11.53 84.44 2.55
CA SER A 552 12.04 85.64 1.85
C SER A 552 11.21 85.80 0.55
N GLY A 553 10.44 86.88 0.32
CA GLY A 553 10.89 88.22 -0.11
C GLY A 553 11.19 88.23 -1.63
N GLU A 554 10.94 89.21 -2.50
CA GLU A 554 10.47 90.62 -2.47
C GLU A 554 9.99 90.95 -3.92
N ASP A 555 9.14 91.91 -4.32
CA ASP A 555 8.02 92.68 -3.73
C ASP A 555 7.26 93.43 -4.89
N ILE A 556 6.16 94.18 -4.59
CA ILE A 556 5.31 95.04 -5.49
C ILE A 556 4.29 94.32 -6.40
#